data_AF-A0A6J2UQ69-F1
#
_entry.id   AF-A0A6J2UQ69-F1
#
_cell.length_a   1.000
_cell.length_b   1.000
_cell.length_c   1.000
_cell.angle_alpha   90.00
_cell.angle_beta   90.00
_cell.angle_gamma   90.00
#
_symmetry.space_group_name_H-M   'P 1'
#
loop_
_entity.id
_entity.type
_entity.pdbx_description
1 polymer ?
#
loop_
_entity_poly.entity_id
_entity_poly.type
_entity_poly.pdbx_seq_one_letter_code
_entity_poly.pdbx_strand_id
1 'polypeptide(L)'
;MVSNIPESDTLDSLQQEGDMKGPSFQSAERNYDVGDRKLLAIKLALEEWRRWLEGAQHPFLVWTDHKNLKYIQKAKRLNPSRKGLWLLLVGELRQWFDKLSRGNLTLVLQWWHSSRLTNHPGTGRTLEFLKRWLWWPGMNADVQSFIAACPVCAQNKSPHTPPHGPLHPLPIPKGHWSHIFMDFITGLPPPSKTSSAAADVSGGGSGLPYSGLHDATNSRPTPPPQREKPIVLLWFWPENFRFQLSECKTLFNIESCNLTDDRSVYHKADAVLIYHKSIARDLSNLPPSPRPPFQKWVWFHLESPTNTRKIPGLENLFNLTLSYRKDADISVRYYLKVKKNPGEEFVIPKKDKLVCWIVSNNNPGTGTGVRYKFYQEFIKHIKVDLFGKLSGKFLKHEDYYSTIASCKFYLSFENSIHRDYITEKLNGPLSVGTVPVVLGPPRKNYEDFFPSDAFIHVNDFPNAEALAKYLLQLDKDEAAYHKYFQWRNYLTAEPHLLSTQEGLFHMLAVCQSLIIFSGNHS
;
A
#
# COMPACT_ATOMS: atom_id res chain seq x y z
N MET A 1 20.71 -19.86 9.38
CA MET A 1 22.14 -20.19 9.16
C MET A 1 22.21 -21.64 8.74
N VAL A 2 23.12 -22.03 7.84
CA VAL A 2 23.31 -23.44 7.44
C VAL A 2 24.58 -23.91 8.14
N SER A 3 24.47 -24.90 9.03
CA SER A 3 25.58 -25.51 9.77
C SER A 3 25.78 -26.96 9.35
N ASN A 4 27.02 -27.47 9.43
CA ASN A 4 27.36 -28.86 9.08
C ASN A 4 27.17 -29.79 10.30
N ILE A 5 26.88 -31.06 10.04
CA ILE A 5 26.85 -32.15 11.03
C ILE A 5 28.27 -32.74 11.17
N PRO A 6 28.74 -33.12 12.38
CA PRO A 6 29.95 -33.91 12.57
C PRO A 6 29.76 -35.36 12.07
N GLU A 7 30.76 -35.90 11.38
CA GLU A 7 30.77 -37.29 10.89
C GLU A 7 30.94 -38.28 12.05
N SER A 8 29.84 -38.68 12.68
CA SER A 8 29.64 -40.00 13.29
C SER A 8 28.26 -40.05 13.94
N ASP A 9 27.30 -40.67 13.26
CA ASP A 9 26.41 -41.69 13.86
C ASP A 9 25.43 -42.19 12.79
N THR A 10 25.25 -43.50 12.80
CA THR A 10 24.70 -44.37 11.77
C THR A 10 23.25 -44.08 11.39
N LEU A 11 23.00 -43.98 10.08
CA LEU A 11 21.68 -44.11 9.43
C LEU A 11 21.19 -45.54 9.60
N ASP A 12 20.27 -45.79 10.54
CA ASP A 12 19.36 -46.95 10.52
C ASP A 12 18.28 -46.74 11.60
N SER A 13 17.18 -46.06 11.25
CA SER A 13 15.86 -46.16 11.92
C SER A 13 14.82 -45.10 11.49
N LEU A 14 14.85 -44.63 10.24
CA LEU A 14 13.75 -43.83 9.67
C LEU A 14 13.35 -44.38 8.29
N GLN A 15 12.85 -45.62 8.29
CA GLN A 15 12.06 -46.18 7.20
C GLN A 15 10.73 -46.68 7.79
N GLN A 16 9.82 -45.75 8.04
CA GLN A 16 8.37 -45.99 8.00
C GLN A 16 7.66 -44.70 8.38
N GLU A 17 7.30 -43.88 7.38
CA GLU A 17 6.08 -43.07 7.37
C GLU A 17 5.94 -42.38 6.00
N GLY A 18 4.82 -42.66 5.33
CA GLY A 18 4.24 -41.88 4.24
C GLY A 18 5.08 -41.70 2.98
N ASP A 19 4.75 -42.47 1.93
CA ASP A 19 5.17 -42.19 0.55
C ASP A 19 4.58 -40.83 0.10
N MET A 20 5.26 -39.73 0.48
CA MET A 20 5.01 -38.40 -0.10
C MET A 20 5.49 -38.45 -1.55
N LYS A 21 4.56 -38.73 -2.47
CA LYS A 21 4.78 -38.44 -3.89
C LYS A 21 4.93 -36.93 -4.06
N GLY A 22 6.16 -36.46 -3.97
CA GLY A 22 6.53 -35.10 -4.34
C GLY A 22 6.14 -34.82 -5.80
N PRO A 23 5.86 -33.55 -6.15
CA PRO A 23 5.52 -33.19 -7.52
C PRO A 23 6.60 -33.66 -8.49
N SER A 24 6.18 -34.30 -9.58
CA SER A 24 7.11 -34.74 -10.63
C SER A 24 7.73 -33.51 -11.31
N PHE A 25 9.05 -33.51 -11.48
CA PHE A 25 9.76 -32.44 -12.17
C PHE A 25 9.15 -32.16 -13.54
N GLN A 26 8.84 -30.89 -13.81
CA GLN A 26 8.42 -30.43 -15.12
C GLN A 26 9.51 -30.70 -16.16
N SER A 27 9.17 -30.76 -17.45
CA SER A 27 10.08 -31.13 -18.54
C SER A 27 11.38 -30.29 -18.56
N ALA A 28 11.33 -29.02 -18.16
CA ALA A 28 12.50 -28.17 -18.02
C ALA A 28 13.33 -28.45 -16.75
N GLU A 29 12.68 -28.82 -15.64
CA GLU A 29 13.30 -29.07 -14.33
C GLU A 29 14.06 -30.40 -14.28
N ARG A 30 13.69 -31.34 -15.16
CA ARG A 30 14.42 -32.59 -15.38
C ARG A 30 15.82 -32.40 -15.95
N ASN A 31 16.14 -31.20 -16.45
CA ASN A 31 17.45 -30.85 -16.98
C ASN A 31 18.31 -30.09 -15.97
N TYR A 32 17.82 -29.83 -14.76
CA TYR A 32 18.60 -29.17 -13.72
C TYR A 32 19.76 -30.05 -13.27
N ASP A 33 20.88 -29.44 -12.90
CA ASP A 33 21.94 -30.17 -12.23
C ASP A 33 21.49 -30.61 -10.82
N VAL A 34 22.24 -31.53 -10.21
CA VAL A 34 21.89 -32.11 -8.91
C VAL A 34 21.81 -31.05 -7.80
N GLY A 35 22.60 -29.97 -7.90
CA GLY A 35 22.57 -28.87 -6.94
C GLY A 35 21.29 -28.04 -7.06
N ASP A 36 20.89 -27.68 -8.29
CA ASP A 36 19.68 -26.91 -8.56
C ASP A 36 18.41 -27.71 -8.25
N ARG A 37 18.40 -29.03 -8.47
CA ARG A 37 17.27 -29.90 -8.04
C ARG A 37 17.11 -29.95 -6.52
N LYS A 38 18.22 -30.05 -5.78
CA LYS A 38 18.17 -30.06 -4.31
C LYS A 38 17.74 -28.70 -3.75
N LEU A 39 18.15 -27.59 -4.38
CA LEU A 39 17.68 -26.27 -4.00
C LEU A 39 16.17 -26.10 -4.26
N LEU A 40 15.69 -26.61 -5.39
CA LEU A 40 14.26 -26.65 -5.70
C LEU A 40 13.48 -27.46 -4.65
N ALA A 41 14.00 -28.60 -4.22
CA ALA A 41 13.39 -29.42 -3.18
C ALA A 41 13.30 -28.67 -1.83
N ILE A 42 14.36 -27.98 -1.41
CA ILE A 42 14.34 -27.14 -0.19
C ILE A 42 13.29 -26.02 -0.32
N LYS A 43 13.21 -25.37 -1.48
CA LYS A 43 12.24 -24.30 -1.74
C LYS A 43 10.79 -24.81 -1.66
N LEU A 44 10.50 -25.95 -2.30
CA LEU A 44 9.17 -26.57 -2.25
C LEU A 44 8.80 -27.03 -0.83
N ALA A 45 9.74 -27.59 -0.07
CA ALA A 45 9.51 -27.99 1.31
C ALA A 45 9.22 -26.78 2.22
N LEU A 46 9.94 -25.66 2.03
CA LEU A 46 9.69 -24.43 2.77
C LEU A 46 8.38 -23.76 2.38
N GLU A 47 7.95 -23.87 1.11
CA GLU A 47 6.62 -23.41 0.67
C GLU A 47 5.50 -24.25 1.27
N GLU A 48 5.67 -25.57 1.36
CA GLU A 48 4.68 -26.47 1.96
C GLU A 48 4.55 -26.28 3.47
N TRP A 49 5.67 -26.12 4.17
CA TRP A 49 5.69 -25.93 5.63
C TRP A 49 5.57 -24.47 6.06
N ARG A 50 5.38 -23.57 5.09
CA ARG A 50 5.28 -22.12 5.27
C ARG A 50 4.33 -21.73 6.41
N ARG A 51 3.14 -22.34 6.47
CA ARG A 51 2.11 -22.08 7.49
C ARG A 51 2.53 -22.36 8.94
N TRP A 52 3.55 -23.19 9.15
CA TRP A 52 4.09 -23.56 10.48
C TRP A 52 5.35 -22.77 10.83
N LEU A 53 6.09 -22.33 9.81
CA LEU A 53 7.37 -21.66 9.96
C LEU A 53 7.24 -20.13 9.97
N GLU A 54 6.18 -19.59 9.36
CA GLU A 54 5.88 -18.15 9.39
C GLU A 54 5.28 -17.74 10.74
N GLY A 55 5.96 -16.80 11.43
CA GLY A 55 5.58 -16.35 12.79
C GLY A 55 6.30 -17.09 13.92
N ALA A 56 7.22 -18.01 13.60
CA ALA A 56 8.05 -18.67 14.60
C ALA A 56 8.86 -17.63 15.40
N GLN A 57 8.69 -17.62 16.73
CA GLN A 57 9.40 -16.69 17.63
C GLN A 57 10.91 -16.97 17.71
N HIS A 58 11.35 -18.13 17.23
CA HIS A 58 12.75 -18.55 17.20
C HIS A 58 13.17 -18.93 15.78
N PRO A 59 14.43 -18.65 15.38
CA PRO A 59 14.94 -19.03 14.08
C PRO A 59 15.00 -20.56 13.94
N PHE A 60 14.51 -21.08 12.81
CA PHE A 60 14.61 -22.51 12.47
C PHE A 60 15.80 -22.76 11.54
N LEU A 61 16.43 -23.93 11.69
CA LEU A 61 17.60 -24.35 10.92
C LEU A 61 17.20 -25.39 9.87
N VAL A 62 17.58 -25.13 8.62
CA VAL A 62 17.41 -26.08 7.51
C VAL A 62 18.70 -26.87 7.35
N TRP A 63 18.66 -28.15 7.70
CA TRP A 63 19.78 -29.07 7.56
C TRP A 63 19.73 -29.76 6.20
N THR A 64 20.88 -29.87 5.53
CA THR A 64 21.01 -30.53 4.23
C THR A 64 22.37 -31.21 4.14
N ASP A 65 22.38 -32.43 3.59
CA ASP A 65 23.57 -33.28 3.43
C ASP A 65 24.51 -32.83 2.28
N HIS A 66 24.12 -31.79 1.54
CA HIS A 66 24.69 -31.55 0.23
C HIS A 66 25.83 -30.51 0.23
N LYS A 67 27.07 -31.01 0.17
CA LYS A 67 28.31 -30.20 0.13
C LYS A 67 28.33 -29.12 -0.97
N ASN A 68 27.60 -29.29 -2.08
CA ASN A 68 27.56 -28.29 -3.17
C ASN A 68 26.83 -26.99 -2.78
N LEU A 69 25.93 -26.97 -1.80
CA LEU A 69 25.26 -25.71 -1.39
C LEU A 69 26.21 -24.71 -0.71
N LYS A 70 27.45 -25.13 -0.37
CA LYS A 70 28.54 -24.25 0.08
C LYS A 70 28.94 -23.19 -0.96
N TYR A 71 28.70 -23.43 -2.26
CA TYR A 71 29.02 -22.46 -3.31
C TYR A 71 28.09 -21.24 -3.26
N ILE A 72 26.83 -21.39 -2.82
CA ILE A 72 25.83 -20.31 -2.80
C ILE A 72 26.26 -19.16 -1.88
N GLN A 73 26.88 -19.47 -0.74
CA GLN A 73 27.40 -18.47 0.18
C GLN A 73 28.67 -17.76 -0.33
N LYS A 74 29.38 -18.33 -1.31
CA LYS A 74 30.66 -17.82 -1.85
C LYS A 74 30.58 -17.32 -3.31
N ALA A 75 29.44 -17.42 -3.97
CA ALA A 75 29.31 -17.13 -5.41
C ALA A 75 29.41 -15.61 -5.71
N LYS A 76 30.48 -15.20 -6.39
CA LYS A 76 30.75 -13.80 -6.79
C LYS A 76 29.99 -13.32 -8.05
N ARG A 77 29.43 -14.23 -8.85
CA ARG A 77 28.54 -13.95 -10.00
C ARG A 77 27.67 -15.19 -10.26
N LEU A 78 26.38 -14.98 -10.52
CA LEU A 78 25.43 -16.04 -10.86
C LEU A 78 24.87 -15.77 -12.28
N ASN A 79 24.67 -16.85 -13.05
CA ASN A 79 24.36 -16.79 -14.49
C ASN A 79 22.98 -16.11 -14.75
N PRO A 80 22.89 -15.05 -15.60
CA PRO A 80 21.72 -14.16 -15.66
C PRO A 80 20.43 -14.79 -16.22
N SER A 81 20.52 -15.78 -17.11
CA SER A 81 19.38 -16.25 -17.90
C SER A 81 18.49 -17.29 -17.20
N ARG A 82 18.94 -17.88 -16.08
CA ARG A 82 18.16 -18.90 -15.35
C ARG A 82 17.84 -18.53 -13.90
N LYS A 83 18.60 -17.60 -13.29
CA LYS A 83 18.32 -17.07 -11.93
C LYS A 83 17.64 -15.71 -11.90
N GLY A 84 17.42 -15.06 -13.04
CA GLY A 84 16.52 -13.90 -13.14
C GLY A 84 15.10 -14.25 -12.72
N LEU A 85 14.61 -15.44 -13.07
CA LEU A 85 13.30 -15.95 -12.64
C LEU A 85 13.27 -16.24 -11.13
N TRP A 86 14.38 -16.74 -10.55
CA TRP A 86 14.52 -17.00 -9.12
C TRP A 86 14.62 -15.72 -8.28
N LEU A 87 15.25 -14.66 -8.79
CA LEU A 87 15.29 -13.33 -8.16
C LEU A 87 14.00 -12.53 -8.36
N LEU A 88 13.25 -12.77 -9.45
CA LEU A 88 11.92 -12.21 -9.66
C LEU A 88 10.88 -12.83 -8.73
N LEU A 89 10.91 -14.16 -8.54
CA LEU A 89 10.03 -14.85 -7.57
C LEU A 89 10.36 -14.49 -6.11
N VAL A 90 11.65 -14.43 -5.75
CA VAL A 90 12.08 -13.95 -4.42
C VAL A 90 11.85 -12.43 -4.28
N GLY A 91 11.89 -11.66 -5.38
CA GLY A 91 11.67 -10.21 -5.41
C GLY A 91 10.20 -9.80 -5.28
N GLU A 92 9.28 -10.54 -5.91
CA GLU A 92 7.83 -10.37 -5.74
C GLU A 92 7.40 -10.80 -4.33
N LEU A 93 7.96 -11.90 -3.80
CA LEU A 93 7.80 -12.27 -2.40
C LEU A 93 8.41 -11.22 -1.46
N ARG A 94 9.54 -10.61 -1.80
CA ARG A 94 10.19 -9.56 -0.99
C ARG A 94 9.35 -8.28 -0.93
N GLN A 95 8.74 -7.83 -2.02
CA GLN A 95 7.78 -6.71 -2.00
C GLN A 95 6.52 -7.03 -1.19
N TRP A 96 6.14 -8.32 -1.10
CA TRP A 96 5.06 -8.82 -0.27
C TRP A 96 5.43 -8.87 1.23
N PHE A 97 6.59 -9.43 1.57
CA PHE A 97 7.15 -9.48 2.93
C PHE A 97 7.35 -8.09 3.52
N ASP A 98 7.78 -7.10 2.71
CA ASP A 98 8.01 -5.72 3.15
C ASP A 98 6.73 -4.94 3.45
N LYS A 99 5.59 -5.26 2.82
CA LYS A 99 4.29 -4.63 3.12
C LYS A 99 3.63 -5.22 4.35
N LEU A 100 3.97 -6.46 4.68
CA LEU A 100 3.44 -7.23 5.80
C LEU A 100 4.20 -7.04 7.11
N SER A 101 5.51 -6.77 7.04
CA SER A 101 6.34 -6.43 8.20
C SER A 101 6.04 -5.05 8.81
N ARG A 102 5.18 -4.23 8.16
CA ARG A 102 4.90 -2.81 8.50
C ARG A 102 3.60 -2.58 9.30
N GLY A 103 2.94 -3.63 9.81
CA GLY A 103 1.82 -3.51 10.76
C GLY A 103 0.53 -2.82 10.27
N ASN A 104 0.43 -2.44 8.99
CA ASN A 104 -0.75 -1.73 8.47
C ASN A 104 -1.79 -2.73 7.94
N LEU A 105 -2.50 -3.38 8.86
CA LEU A 105 -3.58 -4.33 8.57
C LEU A 105 -4.61 -3.75 7.60
N THR A 106 -4.87 -2.44 7.66
CA THR A 106 -5.79 -1.74 6.77
C THR A 106 -5.38 -1.84 5.30
N LEU A 107 -4.09 -1.76 4.96
CA LEU A 107 -3.62 -1.88 3.58
C LEU A 107 -3.78 -3.30 3.03
N VAL A 108 -3.54 -4.30 3.87
CA VAL A 108 -3.76 -5.71 3.52
C VAL A 108 -5.25 -5.94 3.26
N LEU A 109 -6.09 -5.51 4.19
CA LEU A 109 -7.55 -5.64 4.07
C LEU A 109 -8.09 -4.90 2.84
N GLN A 110 -7.65 -3.67 2.58
CA GLN A 110 -8.06 -2.89 1.41
C GLN A 110 -7.66 -3.54 0.09
N TRP A 111 -6.48 -4.14 0.01
CA TRP A 111 -6.04 -4.79 -1.21
C TRP A 111 -6.83 -6.07 -1.47
N TRP A 112 -7.03 -6.91 -0.46
CA TRP A 112 -7.75 -8.17 -0.62
C TRP A 112 -9.27 -8.00 -0.74
N HIS A 113 -9.83 -6.96 -0.13
CA HIS A 113 -11.26 -6.71 -0.20
C HIS A 113 -11.64 -5.82 -1.39
N SER A 114 -10.91 -4.73 -1.61
CA SER A 114 -11.29 -3.67 -2.57
C SER A 114 -10.51 -3.72 -3.90
N SER A 115 -9.76 -4.79 -4.18
CA SER A 115 -9.13 -4.93 -5.49
C SER A 115 -10.15 -5.23 -6.59
N ARG A 116 -9.80 -4.82 -7.81
CA ARG A 116 -10.54 -5.16 -9.03
C ARG A 116 -10.61 -6.65 -9.32
N LEU A 117 -9.72 -7.45 -8.72
CA LEU A 117 -9.68 -8.91 -8.90
C LEU A 117 -10.60 -9.63 -7.92
N THR A 118 -10.71 -9.14 -6.69
CA THR A 118 -11.46 -9.79 -5.61
C THR A 118 -12.90 -9.28 -5.49
N ASN A 119 -13.19 -8.08 -6.00
CA ASN A 119 -14.54 -7.53 -6.16
C ASN A 119 -15.38 -7.57 -4.88
N HIS A 120 -14.88 -6.96 -3.79
CA HIS A 120 -15.60 -6.79 -2.52
C HIS A 120 -16.17 -8.09 -1.92
N PRO A 121 -15.33 -9.12 -1.69
CA PRO A 121 -15.80 -10.37 -1.09
C PRO A 121 -16.28 -10.15 0.35
N GLY A 122 -17.33 -10.86 0.76
CA GLY A 122 -17.81 -10.87 2.14
C GLY A 122 -16.79 -11.44 3.12
N THR A 123 -17.07 -11.33 4.42
CA THR A 123 -16.14 -11.71 5.50
C THR A 123 -15.61 -13.13 5.38
N GLY A 124 -16.47 -14.12 5.12
CA GLY A 124 -16.05 -15.53 5.02
C GLY A 124 -15.03 -15.76 3.91
N ARG A 125 -15.32 -15.29 2.68
CA ARG A 125 -14.39 -15.41 1.54
C ARG A 125 -13.12 -14.60 1.75
N THR A 126 -13.22 -13.38 2.26
CA THR A 126 -12.04 -12.55 2.56
C THR A 126 -11.14 -13.24 3.59
N LEU A 127 -11.72 -13.84 4.64
CA LEU A 127 -10.96 -14.64 5.61
C LEU A 127 -10.37 -15.89 4.99
N GLU A 128 -11.11 -16.59 4.13
CA GLU A 128 -10.61 -17.79 3.46
C GLU A 128 -9.41 -17.48 2.57
N PHE A 129 -9.47 -16.38 1.82
CA PHE A 129 -8.33 -15.89 1.05
C PHE A 129 -7.17 -15.48 1.96
N LEU A 130 -7.42 -14.64 2.96
CA LEU A 130 -6.36 -14.15 3.85
C LEU A 130 -5.68 -15.28 4.63
N LYS A 131 -6.44 -16.25 5.15
CA LYS A 131 -5.93 -17.41 5.92
C LYS A 131 -5.04 -18.35 5.10
N ARG A 132 -5.13 -18.32 3.76
CA ARG A 132 -4.23 -19.09 2.88
C ARG A 132 -2.83 -18.48 2.81
N TRP A 133 -2.69 -17.21 3.15
CA TRP A 133 -1.44 -16.47 2.97
C TRP A 133 -0.89 -15.90 4.27
N LEU A 134 -1.75 -15.58 5.25
CA LEU A 134 -1.44 -14.76 6.42
C LEU A 134 -2.19 -15.23 7.67
N TRP A 135 -1.67 -14.87 8.86
CA TRP A 135 -2.38 -14.99 10.14
C TRP A 135 -1.96 -13.88 11.13
N TRP A 136 -2.91 -13.36 11.91
CA TRP A 136 -2.64 -12.45 13.03
C TRP A 136 -3.70 -12.55 14.14
N PRO A 137 -3.38 -12.18 15.40
CA PRO A 137 -4.35 -12.13 16.50
C PRO A 137 -5.47 -11.13 16.20
N GLY A 138 -6.74 -11.53 16.32
CA GLY A 138 -7.88 -10.65 16.03
C GLY A 138 -8.32 -10.58 14.56
N MET A 139 -7.66 -11.31 13.64
CA MET A 139 -7.96 -11.30 12.19
C MET A 139 -9.44 -11.39 11.83
N ASN A 140 -10.21 -12.28 12.46
CA ASN A 140 -11.63 -12.41 12.15
C ASN A 140 -12.40 -11.11 12.49
N ALA A 141 -12.09 -10.47 13.62
CA ALA A 141 -12.72 -9.23 14.04
C ALA A 141 -12.31 -8.04 13.16
N ASP A 142 -11.03 -7.96 12.76
CA ASP A 142 -10.53 -6.88 11.88
C ASP A 142 -11.13 -6.98 10.48
N VAL A 143 -11.19 -8.19 9.91
CA VAL A 143 -11.81 -8.42 8.59
C VAL A 143 -13.30 -8.10 8.63
N GLN A 144 -14.00 -8.49 9.70
CA GLN A 144 -15.41 -8.14 9.90
C GLN A 144 -15.60 -6.63 9.97
N SER A 145 -14.80 -5.94 10.78
CA SER A 145 -14.90 -4.49 10.99
C SER A 145 -14.59 -3.71 9.71
N PHE A 146 -13.54 -4.12 8.99
CA PHE A 146 -13.15 -3.49 7.72
C PHE A 146 -14.21 -3.62 6.64
N ILE A 147 -14.80 -4.82 6.48
CA ILE A 147 -15.84 -5.06 5.47
C ILE A 147 -17.15 -4.39 5.86
N ALA A 148 -17.48 -4.34 7.17
CA ALA A 148 -18.63 -3.60 7.65
C ALA A 148 -18.51 -2.09 7.37
N ALA A 149 -17.30 -1.54 7.44
CA ALA A 149 -17.00 -0.15 7.10
C ALA A 149 -16.87 0.12 5.59
N CYS A 150 -16.97 -0.89 4.73
CA CYS A 150 -16.83 -0.70 3.29
C CYS A 150 -18.10 -0.09 2.66
N PRO A 151 -18.04 1.12 2.07
CA PRO A 151 -19.23 1.78 1.51
C PRO A 151 -19.80 1.03 0.30
N VAL A 152 -18.95 0.40 -0.52
CA VAL A 152 -19.37 -0.40 -1.68
C VAL A 152 -20.16 -1.63 -1.23
N CYS A 153 -19.74 -2.31 -0.16
CA CYS A 153 -20.51 -3.42 0.40
C CYS A 153 -21.78 -2.95 1.11
N ALA A 154 -21.72 -1.85 1.85
CA ALA A 154 -22.89 -1.32 2.57
C ALA A 154 -24.02 -0.94 1.61
N GLN A 155 -23.69 -0.39 0.43
CA GLN A 155 -24.66 -0.03 -0.60
C GLN A 155 -25.18 -1.24 -1.39
N ASN A 156 -24.38 -2.29 -1.55
CA ASN A 156 -24.71 -3.46 -2.37
C ASN A 156 -25.16 -4.69 -1.58
N LYS A 157 -25.25 -4.61 -0.24
CA LYS A 157 -25.73 -5.73 0.59
C LYS A 157 -27.23 -5.92 0.36
N SER A 158 -27.57 -7.01 -0.32
CA SER A 158 -28.95 -7.52 -0.32
C SER A 158 -29.32 -7.95 1.11
N PRO A 159 -30.54 -7.67 1.59
CA PRO A 159 -31.01 -8.18 2.87
C PRO A 159 -30.91 -9.72 2.90
N HIS A 160 -30.23 -10.27 3.92
CA HIS A 160 -30.22 -11.72 4.17
C HIS A 160 -31.43 -12.18 4.98
N THR A 161 -32.27 -11.25 5.42
CA THR A 161 -33.61 -11.53 5.91
C THR A 161 -34.56 -11.58 4.72
N PRO A 162 -35.39 -12.62 4.59
CA PRO A 162 -36.51 -12.61 3.65
C PRO A 162 -37.33 -11.34 3.89
N PRO A 163 -37.93 -10.73 2.84
CA PRO A 163 -38.91 -9.67 3.06
C PRO A 163 -39.95 -10.17 4.06
N HIS A 164 -40.13 -9.44 5.17
CA HIS A 164 -41.21 -9.74 6.10
C HIS A 164 -42.54 -9.50 5.38
N GLY A 165 -43.16 -10.57 4.94
CA GLY A 165 -44.47 -10.58 4.32
C GLY A 165 -44.97 -12.02 4.16
N PRO A 166 -46.26 -12.30 4.40
CA PRO A 166 -46.82 -13.61 4.13
C PRO A 166 -46.67 -13.92 2.63
N LEU A 167 -46.29 -15.16 2.31
CA LEU A 167 -46.35 -15.67 0.94
C LEU A 167 -47.80 -15.51 0.47
N HIS A 168 -48.04 -14.68 -0.54
CA HIS A 168 -49.34 -14.60 -1.18
C HIS A 168 -49.49 -15.85 -2.07
N PRO A 169 -50.41 -16.78 -1.74
CA PRO A 169 -50.66 -17.92 -2.62
C PRO A 169 -51.19 -17.40 -3.96
N LEU A 170 -50.70 -17.98 -5.03
CA LEU A 170 -51.22 -17.71 -6.36
C LEU A 170 -52.71 -18.12 -6.43
N PRO A 171 -53.55 -17.38 -7.15
CA PRO A 171 -54.96 -17.73 -7.28
C PRO A 171 -55.12 -19.10 -7.93
N ILE A 172 -56.06 -19.90 -7.42
CA ILE A 172 -56.38 -21.23 -7.98
C ILE A 172 -56.94 -21.03 -9.40
N PRO A 173 -56.33 -21.63 -10.44
CA PRO A 173 -56.83 -21.52 -11.81
C PRO A 173 -58.27 -22.05 -11.91
N LYS A 174 -59.17 -21.26 -12.50
CA LYS A 174 -60.61 -21.58 -12.57
C LYS A 174 -61.00 -22.48 -13.74
N GLY A 175 -60.04 -22.89 -14.57
CA GLY A 175 -60.27 -23.72 -15.74
C GLY A 175 -58.97 -24.05 -16.47
N HIS A 176 -59.02 -25.08 -17.32
CA HIS A 176 -57.88 -25.50 -18.14
C HIS A 176 -57.38 -24.33 -18.99
N TRP A 177 -56.05 -24.18 -19.13
CA TRP A 177 -55.39 -23.13 -19.91
C TRP A 177 -55.55 -21.68 -19.40
N SER A 178 -56.23 -21.45 -18.27
CA SER A 178 -56.39 -20.09 -17.73
C SER A 178 -55.10 -19.48 -17.17
N HIS A 179 -54.16 -20.32 -16.74
CA HIS A 179 -52.85 -19.92 -16.21
C HIS A 179 -51.79 -20.88 -16.75
N ILE A 180 -50.65 -20.33 -17.17
CA ILE A 180 -49.48 -21.11 -17.62
C ILE A 180 -48.30 -20.66 -16.77
N PHE A 181 -47.67 -21.62 -16.09
CA PHE A 181 -46.44 -21.39 -15.33
C PHE A 181 -45.29 -22.10 -16.05
N MET A 182 -44.17 -21.42 -16.18
CA MET A 182 -43.00 -21.91 -16.90
C MET A 182 -41.77 -21.61 -16.05
N ASP A 183 -40.82 -22.53 -16.05
CA ASP A 183 -39.52 -22.34 -15.40
C ASP A 183 -38.42 -23.07 -16.19
N PHE A 184 -37.17 -22.66 -16.01
CA PHE A 184 -36.01 -23.28 -16.63
C PHE A 184 -35.32 -24.21 -15.65
N ILE A 185 -35.24 -25.50 -15.99
CA ILE A 185 -34.37 -26.43 -15.28
C ILE A 185 -32.96 -26.26 -15.85
N THR A 186 -32.03 -25.80 -15.02
CA THR A 186 -30.61 -25.66 -15.37
C THR A 186 -29.75 -26.66 -14.60
N GLY A 187 -28.57 -27.00 -15.11
CA GLY A 187 -27.66 -27.96 -14.46
C GLY A 187 -27.94 -29.44 -14.74
N LEU A 188 -28.70 -29.76 -15.79
CA LEU A 188 -28.89 -31.15 -16.22
C LEU A 188 -27.58 -31.73 -16.78
N PRO A 189 -27.17 -32.94 -16.37
CA PRO A 189 -26.04 -33.62 -16.98
C PRO A 189 -26.31 -33.89 -18.48
N PRO A 190 -25.28 -33.87 -19.35
CA PRO A 190 -25.46 -34.25 -20.75
C PRO A 190 -25.96 -35.69 -20.84
N PRO A 191 -26.87 -36.02 -21.78
CA PRO A 191 -27.51 -37.33 -21.81
C PRO A 191 -26.50 -38.42 -22.17
N SER A 192 -26.14 -39.27 -21.21
CA SER A 192 -25.38 -40.49 -21.44
C SER A 192 -26.33 -41.66 -21.71
N LYS A 193 -26.07 -42.41 -22.78
CA LYS A 193 -26.62 -43.77 -22.91
C LYS A 193 -26.06 -44.61 -21.75
N THR A 194 -26.91 -45.50 -21.24
CA THR A 194 -26.69 -46.56 -20.23
C THR A 194 -26.61 -46.14 -18.76
N SER A 195 -27.80 -46.14 -18.12
CA SER A 195 -28.18 -46.73 -16.82
C SER A 195 -27.10 -47.22 -15.85
N SER A 196 -27.10 -46.73 -14.60
CA SER A 196 -27.79 -47.35 -13.44
C SER A 196 -27.50 -46.58 -12.13
N ALA A 197 -28.55 -46.38 -11.33
CA ALA A 197 -28.59 -45.58 -10.09
C ALA A 197 -28.06 -46.31 -8.84
N ALA A 198 -27.66 -45.55 -7.80
CA ALA A 198 -28.16 -45.70 -6.41
C ALA A 198 -27.66 -44.59 -5.45
N ALA A 199 -28.64 -44.05 -4.71
CA ALA A 199 -28.69 -43.30 -3.44
C ALA A 199 -27.93 -43.98 -2.27
N ASP A 200 -27.69 -43.46 -1.05
CA ASP A 200 -27.93 -42.22 -0.26
C ASP A 200 -27.24 -42.44 1.13
N VAL A 201 -27.31 -41.43 2.01
CA VAL A 201 -27.46 -41.49 3.47
C VAL A 201 -26.31 -40.91 4.32
N SER A 202 -26.72 -39.89 5.08
CA SER A 202 -26.06 -39.18 6.18
C SER A 202 -26.15 -39.92 7.52
N GLY A 203 -25.25 -39.63 8.46
CA GLY A 203 -25.36 -40.08 9.85
C GLY A 203 -24.42 -39.33 10.79
N GLY A 204 -24.96 -38.71 11.84
CA GLY A 204 -24.22 -38.01 12.90
C GLY A 204 -23.96 -38.86 14.15
N GLY A 205 -23.28 -38.26 15.13
CA GLY A 205 -23.01 -38.81 16.48
C GLY A 205 -21.55 -38.53 16.89
N SER A 206 -21.25 -37.58 17.79
CA SER A 206 -21.35 -37.60 19.27
C SER A 206 -20.03 -37.95 19.99
N GLY A 207 -19.46 -36.96 20.69
CA GLY A 207 -18.90 -37.07 22.06
C GLY A 207 -17.52 -37.73 22.33
N LEU A 208 -16.51 -36.89 22.66
CA LEU A 208 -15.54 -36.91 23.80
C LEU A 208 -14.77 -38.21 24.20
N PRO A 209 -13.66 -38.18 25.00
CA PRO A 209 -13.03 -37.07 25.74
C PRO A 209 -11.48 -36.93 25.66
N TYR A 210 -11.03 -35.84 26.27
CA TYR A 210 -9.68 -35.48 26.73
C TYR A 210 -9.03 -36.50 27.70
N SER A 211 -7.70 -36.67 27.61
CA SER A 211 -6.79 -36.82 28.77
C SER A 211 -5.31 -36.88 28.34
N GLY A 212 -4.43 -36.13 29.02
CA GLY A 212 -2.99 -36.45 29.09
C GLY A 212 -2.03 -35.27 29.05
N LEU A 213 -1.83 -34.60 30.20
CA LEU A 213 -0.64 -33.77 30.47
C LEU A 213 0.62 -34.64 30.50
N HIS A 214 1.79 -34.08 30.15
CA HIS A 214 2.98 -34.06 31.02
C HIS A 214 4.06 -33.08 30.53
N ASP A 215 4.73 -32.49 31.52
CA ASP A 215 5.71 -31.40 31.52
C ASP A 215 7.01 -31.65 30.74
N ALA A 216 7.60 -30.55 30.24
CA ALA A 216 9.06 -30.39 30.13
C ALA A 216 9.48 -28.90 30.14
N THR A 217 9.76 -28.42 31.34
CA THR A 217 10.86 -27.50 31.74
C THR A 217 11.40 -26.45 30.75
N ASN A 218 11.03 -25.21 31.06
CA ASN A 218 11.77 -23.94 31.02
C ASN A 218 13.31 -23.99 30.80
N SER A 219 13.78 -23.40 29.69
CA SER A 219 15.12 -22.80 29.60
C SER A 219 15.06 -21.51 28.77
N ARG A 220 15.29 -20.36 29.42
CA ARG A 220 15.35 -19.04 28.77
C ARG A 220 16.55 -18.96 27.81
N PRO A 221 16.37 -18.55 26.54
CA PRO A 221 17.49 -18.16 25.70
C PRO A 221 17.97 -16.76 26.09
N THR A 222 19.28 -16.60 26.27
CA THR A 222 19.97 -15.31 26.35
C THR A 222 19.68 -14.43 25.13
N PRO A 223 19.57 -13.10 25.27
CA PRO A 223 19.30 -12.21 24.15
C PRO A 223 20.45 -12.23 23.14
N PRO A 224 20.18 -12.22 21.82
CA PRO A 224 21.21 -12.08 20.82
C PRO A 224 21.89 -10.70 20.91
N PRO A 225 23.16 -10.57 20.48
CA PRO A 225 23.90 -9.31 20.52
C PRO A 225 23.16 -8.22 19.73
N GLN A 226 23.06 -7.02 20.32
CA GLN A 226 22.43 -5.86 19.67
C GLN A 226 23.17 -5.54 18.37
N ARG A 227 22.46 -5.66 17.24
CA ARG A 227 22.95 -5.17 15.94
C ARG A 227 23.07 -3.65 16.04
N GLU A 228 24.24 -3.10 15.70
CA GLU A 228 24.41 -1.65 15.58
C GLU A 228 23.38 -1.08 14.60
N LYS A 229 22.82 0.10 14.92
CA LYS A 229 21.81 0.74 14.08
C LYS A 229 22.41 1.09 12.71
N PRO A 230 21.73 0.81 11.60
CA PRO A 230 22.20 1.15 10.27
C PRO A 230 22.42 2.66 10.13
N ILE A 231 23.48 3.03 9.41
CA ILE A 231 23.86 4.42 9.15
C ILE A 231 23.29 4.84 7.80
N VAL A 232 22.48 5.89 7.81
CA VAL A 232 21.91 6.49 6.61
C VAL A 232 22.53 7.86 6.42
N LEU A 233 23.25 8.04 5.29
CA LEU A 233 23.94 9.28 4.97
C LEU A 233 23.10 10.13 4.00
N LEU A 234 22.77 11.35 4.41
CA LEU A 234 22.17 12.35 3.53
C LEU A 234 23.28 13.06 2.75
N TRP A 235 23.42 12.76 1.46
CA TRP A 235 24.50 13.32 0.64
C TRP A 235 24.28 14.78 0.28
N PHE A 236 23.02 15.15 0.04
CA PHE A 236 22.61 16.51 -0.28
C PHE A 236 21.42 16.91 0.58
N TRP A 237 21.49 18.10 1.19
CA TRP A 237 20.34 18.73 1.80
C TRP A 237 19.34 19.15 0.71
N PRO A 238 18.09 18.65 0.75
CA PRO A 238 17.08 18.98 -0.24
C PRO A 238 16.79 20.48 -0.23
N GLU A 239 17.04 21.14 -1.36
CA GLU A 239 16.81 22.58 -1.53
C GLU A 239 17.50 23.45 -0.47
N ASN A 240 18.65 22.98 0.04
CA ASN A 240 19.40 23.59 1.15
C ASN A 240 18.62 23.72 2.46
N PHE A 241 17.47 23.06 2.58
CA PHE A 241 16.72 22.99 3.82
C PHE A 241 17.44 22.08 4.80
N ARG A 242 17.81 22.62 5.97
CA ARG A 242 18.43 21.88 7.07
C ARG A 242 17.48 21.78 8.24
N PHE A 243 17.47 20.62 8.87
CA PHE A 243 16.68 20.35 10.08
C PHE A 243 17.51 19.53 11.06
N GLN A 244 17.14 19.53 12.34
CA GLN A 244 17.84 18.68 13.30
C GLN A 244 17.51 17.23 13.02
N LEU A 245 18.51 16.38 12.76
CA LEU A 245 18.27 14.97 12.40
C LEU A 245 17.59 14.17 13.54
N SER A 246 17.66 14.68 14.78
CA SER A 246 16.88 14.22 15.94
C SER A 246 15.37 14.40 15.75
N GLU A 247 14.91 15.29 14.87
CA GLU A 247 13.49 15.50 14.57
C GLU A 247 12.84 14.27 13.94
N CYS A 248 13.59 13.39 13.24
CA CYS A 248 13.04 12.11 12.77
C CYS A 248 12.57 11.22 13.94
N LYS A 249 13.26 11.29 15.08
CA LYS A 249 12.87 10.58 16.30
C LYS A 249 11.66 11.24 16.94
N THR A 250 11.66 12.57 17.11
CA THR A 250 10.60 13.26 17.85
C THR A 250 9.28 13.36 17.08
N LEU A 251 9.32 13.53 15.75
CA LEU A 251 8.13 13.72 14.92
C LEU A 251 7.56 12.41 14.37
N PHE A 252 8.40 11.41 14.11
CA PHE A 252 8.01 10.17 13.43
C PHE A 252 8.26 8.90 14.26
N ASN A 253 8.80 9.03 15.47
CA ASN A 253 9.14 7.92 16.36
C ASN A 253 10.09 6.88 15.72
N ILE A 254 11.00 7.35 14.86
CA ILE A 254 11.97 6.48 14.20
C ILE A 254 13.29 6.53 14.97
N GLU A 255 13.57 5.50 15.76
CA GLU A 255 14.81 5.38 16.53
C GLU A 255 15.81 4.42 15.91
N SER A 256 15.42 3.68 14.89
CA SER A 256 16.06 2.44 14.50
C SER A 256 17.18 2.58 13.47
N CYS A 257 17.52 3.82 13.07
CA CYS A 257 18.63 4.16 12.18
C CYS A 257 19.38 5.38 12.70
N ASN A 258 20.66 5.50 12.36
CA ASN A 258 21.45 6.71 12.60
C ASN A 258 21.54 7.54 11.31
N LEU A 259 20.77 8.63 11.25
CA LEU A 259 20.79 9.57 10.14
C LEU A 259 21.88 10.62 10.37
N THR A 260 22.73 10.85 9.37
CA THR A 260 23.82 11.83 9.43
C THR A 260 24.03 12.50 8.07
N ASP A 261 24.56 13.71 8.03
CA ASP A 261 25.06 14.38 6.83
C ASP A 261 26.61 14.46 6.80
N ASP A 262 27.28 13.85 7.80
CA ASP A 262 28.74 13.76 7.85
C ASP A 262 29.28 12.80 6.78
N ARG A 263 29.83 13.36 5.70
CA ARG A 263 30.38 12.60 4.58
C ARG A 263 31.59 11.74 4.96
N SER A 264 32.24 11.98 6.11
CA SER A 264 33.36 11.15 6.59
C SER A 264 32.93 9.69 6.79
N VAL A 265 31.66 9.46 7.10
CA VAL A 265 31.10 8.12 7.35
C VAL A 265 30.72 7.36 6.07
N TYR A 266 30.93 7.94 4.89
CA TYR A 266 30.51 7.35 3.61
C TYR A 266 30.96 5.89 3.44
N HIS A 267 32.19 5.54 3.82
CA HIS A 267 32.73 4.19 3.66
C HIS A 267 32.06 3.12 4.54
N LYS A 268 31.34 3.53 5.59
CA LYS A 268 30.61 2.66 6.52
C LYS A 268 29.09 2.87 6.51
N ALA A 269 28.58 3.82 5.73
CA ALA A 269 27.15 4.07 5.62
C ALA A 269 26.44 2.92 4.87
N ASP A 270 25.38 2.38 5.46
CA ASP A 270 24.55 1.32 4.85
C ASP A 270 23.73 1.85 3.68
N ALA A 271 23.28 3.10 3.76
CA ALA A 271 22.55 3.77 2.69
C ALA A 271 23.01 5.22 2.50
N VAL A 272 22.93 5.70 1.27
CA VAL A 272 23.23 7.09 0.90
C VAL A 272 22.04 7.66 0.12
N LEU A 273 21.39 8.67 0.69
CA LEU A 273 20.29 9.39 0.04
C LEU A 273 20.86 10.51 -0.81
N ILE A 274 20.47 10.52 -2.08
CA ILE A 274 21.00 11.47 -3.07
C ILE A 274 19.82 12.23 -3.67
N TYR A 275 19.68 13.50 -3.27
CA TYR A 275 18.63 14.37 -3.78
C TYR A 275 18.90 14.79 -5.22
N HIS A 276 17.95 14.51 -6.11
CA HIS A 276 18.17 14.61 -7.55
C HIS A 276 18.41 16.04 -8.06
N LYS A 277 17.71 17.08 -7.56
CA LYS A 277 17.93 18.46 -8.05
C LYS A 277 19.37 18.94 -7.80
N SER A 278 20.04 18.45 -6.76
CA SER A 278 21.41 18.83 -6.39
C SER A 278 22.51 18.13 -7.19
N ILE A 279 22.19 17.13 -8.03
CA ILE A 279 23.20 16.40 -8.82
C ILE A 279 23.74 17.29 -9.95
N ALA A 280 25.06 17.42 -10.08
CA ALA A 280 25.69 18.17 -11.16
C ALA A 280 25.50 17.45 -12.52
N ARG A 281 25.47 18.20 -13.63
CA ARG A 281 25.24 17.63 -14.96
C ARG A 281 26.32 16.63 -15.39
N ASP A 282 27.54 16.84 -14.92
CA ASP A 282 28.72 16.01 -15.18
C ASP A 282 28.91 14.90 -14.12
N LEU A 283 27.97 14.77 -13.18
CA LEU A 283 28.01 13.81 -12.08
C LEU A 283 29.19 13.97 -11.10
N SER A 284 29.96 15.05 -11.21
CA SER A 284 31.20 15.29 -10.45
C SER A 284 30.99 15.37 -8.94
N ASN A 285 29.77 15.70 -8.50
CA ASN A 285 29.42 15.90 -7.10
C ASN A 285 28.72 14.69 -6.45
N LEU A 286 28.62 13.56 -7.15
CA LEU A 286 28.13 12.30 -6.57
C LEU A 286 29.13 11.71 -5.56
N PRO A 287 28.70 10.78 -4.68
CA PRO A 287 29.61 10.13 -3.77
C PRO A 287 30.72 9.35 -4.50
N PRO A 288 31.94 9.30 -3.92
CA PRO A 288 33.11 8.78 -4.61
C PRO A 288 32.99 7.28 -4.90
N SER A 289 33.51 6.87 -6.05
CA SER A 289 33.69 5.46 -6.41
C SER A 289 35.12 4.98 -6.09
N PRO A 290 35.33 3.70 -5.74
CA PRO A 290 34.35 2.61 -5.74
C PRO A 290 33.42 2.62 -4.52
N ARG A 291 32.15 2.30 -4.74
CA ARG A 291 31.12 2.16 -3.70
C ARG A 291 31.31 0.85 -2.92
N PRO A 292 31.19 0.86 -1.57
CA PRO A 292 31.17 -0.38 -0.78
C PRO A 292 30.04 -1.32 -1.24
N PRO A 293 30.28 -2.65 -1.38
CA PRO A 293 29.32 -3.56 -2.00
C PRO A 293 28.01 -3.74 -1.20
N PHE A 294 28.03 -3.49 0.11
CA PHE A 294 26.84 -3.53 0.97
C PHE A 294 25.99 -2.26 0.85
N GLN A 295 26.60 -1.12 0.51
CA GLN A 295 25.97 0.19 0.55
C GLN A 295 24.91 0.35 -0.54
N LYS A 296 23.75 0.87 -0.16
CA LYS A 296 22.64 1.18 -1.09
C LYS A 296 22.60 2.66 -1.40
N TRP A 297 22.64 3.01 -2.68
CA TRP A 297 22.32 4.38 -3.10
C TRP A 297 20.82 4.51 -3.34
N VAL A 298 20.21 5.50 -2.69
CA VAL A 298 18.77 5.80 -2.78
C VAL A 298 18.61 7.07 -3.60
N TRP A 299 17.97 6.95 -4.76
CA TRP A 299 17.56 8.10 -5.55
C TRP A 299 16.37 8.79 -4.89
N PHE A 300 16.48 10.09 -4.64
CA PHE A 300 15.47 10.85 -3.90
C PHE A 300 14.94 12.02 -4.72
N HIS A 301 13.64 12.01 -5.05
CA HIS A 301 12.94 13.16 -5.63
C HIS A 301 11.40 13.09 -5.48
N LEU A 302 10.78 14.20 -5.11
CA LEU A 302 9.33 14.30 -4.86
C LEU A 302 8.57 15.18 -5.85
N GLU A 303 9.26 15.84 -6.78
CA GLU A 303 8.64 16.68 -7.79
C GLU A 303 8.43 15.89 -9.11
N SER A 304 7.45 16.33 -9.89
CA SER A 304 6.98 15.74 -11.15
C SER A 304 8.02 15.71 -12.27
N PRO A 305 7.91 14.78 -13.24
CA PRO A 305 8.79 14.75 -14.41
C PRO A 305 8.84 16.06 -15.20
N THR A 306 7.74 16.80 -15.31
CA THR A 306 7.73 18.10 -16.02
C THR A 306 8.65 19.13 -15.36
N ASN A 307 8.79 19.08 -14.04
CA ASN A 307 9.64 19.99 -13.26
C ASN A 307 10.96 19.33 -12.82
N THR A 308 11.30 18.17 -13.40
CA THR A 308 12.52 17.43 -13.10
C THR A 308 13.40 17.40 -14.34
N ARG A 309 14.64 17.90 -14.23
CA ARG A 309 15.59 17.85 -15.34
C ARG A 309 16.10 16.43 -15.55
N LYS A 310 16.21 15.98 -16.81
CA LYS A 310 16.91 14.72 -17.10
C LYS A 310 18.42 14.95 -16.98
N ILE A 311 19.10 14.06 -16.26
CA ILE A 311 20.57 14.06 -16.11
C ILE A 311 21.08 12.76 -16.74
N PRO A 312 21.78 12.83 -17.90
CA PRO A 312 22.37 11.65 -18.53
C PRO A 312 23.39 10.96 -17.63
N GLY A 313 23.48 9.63 -17.70
CA GLY A 313 24.45 8.83 -16.94
C GLY A 313 23.96 8.42 -15.55
N LEU A 314 22.75 8.83 -15.14
CA LEU A 314 22.14 8.35 -13.91
C LEU A 314 21.54 6.94 -14.04
N GLU A 315 21.43 6.43 -15.27
CA GLU A 315 20.90 5.10 -15.54
C GLU A 315 21.71 4.03 -14.78
N ASN A 316 21.02 3.16 -14.03
CA ASN A 316 21.60 2.05 -13.27
C ASN A 316 22.56 2.41 -12.12
N LEU A 317 22.67 3.68 -11.70
CA LEU A 317 23.52 4.06 -10.55
C LEU A 317 22.88 3.73 -9.19
N PHE A 318 21.56 3.87 -9.09
CA PHE A 318 20.81 3.76 -7.84
C PHE A 318 20.26 2.36 -7.61
N ASN A 319 20.20 1.95 -6.35
CA ASN A 319 19.64 0.66 -5.95
C ASN A 319 18.16 0.75 -5.60
N LEU A 320 17.74 1.90 -5.07
CA LEU A 320 16.38 2.12 -4.57
C LEU A 320 15.90 3.51 -5.02
N THR A 321 14.60 3.62 -5.16
CA THR A 321 13.89 4.85 -5.53
C THR A 321 13.03 5.34 -4.37
N LEU A 322 13.11 6.63 -4.09
CA LEU A 322 12.31 7.33 -3.11
C LEU A 322 11.55 8.45 -3.82
N SER A 323 10.23 8.32 -3.90
CA SER A 323 9.37 9.23 -4.66
C SER A 323 7.90 9.19 -4.23
N TYR A 324 7.07 10.06 -4.81
CA TYR A 324 5.61 10.06 -4.64
C TYR A 324 4.90 8.91 -5.38
N ARG A 325 5.62 8.26 -6.31
CA ARG A 325 5.13 7.17 -7.15
C ARG A 325 4.73 5.96 -6.30
N LYS A 326 3.62 5.30 -6.67
CA LYS A 326 3.13 4.10 -5.96
C LYS A 326 4.07 2.91 -6.14
N ASP A 327 4.81 2.87 -7.25
CA ASP A 327 5.76 1.82 -7.61
C ASP A 327 7.22 2.15 -7.26
N ALA A 328 7.47 3.23 -6.50
CA ALA A 328 8.78 3.47 -5.92
C ALA A 328 9.07 2.46 -4.79
N ASP A 329 10.35 2.12 -4.58
CA ASP A 329 10.76 1.26 -3.46
C ASP A 329 10.38 1.89 -2.10
N ILE A 330 10.47 3.22 -2.04
CA ILE A 330 10.11 4.05 -0.90
C ILE A 330 9.09 5.11 -1.36
N SER A 331 7.80 4.82 -1.13
CA SER A 331 6.72 5.71 -1.55
C SER A 331 6.34 6.72 -0.45
N VAL A 332 6.49 8.01 -0.76
CA VAL A 332 6.25 9.11 0.19
C VAL A 332 5.04 9.92 -0.24
N ARG A 333 3.97 9.88 0.56
CA ARG A 333 2.65 10.40 0.18
C ARG A 333 1.89 10.87 1.42
N TYR A 334 0.89 11.72 1.22
CA TYR A 334 -0.08 12.07 2.26
C TYR A 334 -1.14 10.97 2.36
N TYR A 335 -1.15 10.25 3.48
CA TYR A 335 -2.08 9.15 3.73
C TYR A 335 -3.21 9.59 4.64
N LEU A 336 -4.44 9.17 4.32
CA LEU A 336 -5.54 9.20 5.29
C LEU A 336 -5.32 8.12 6.35
N LYS A 337 -5.56 8.47 7.61
CA LYS A 337 -5.43 7.54 8.74
C LYS A 337 -6.79 7.02 9.17
N VAL A 338 -6.84 5.79 9.66
CA VAL A 338 -8.06 5.27 10.30
C VAL A 338 -8.33 6.08 11.56
N LYS A 339 -9.58 6.50 11.71
CA LYS A 339 -10.04 7.27 12.86
C LYS A 339 -9.98 6.40 14.12
N LYS A 340 -9.32 6.90 15.17
CA LYS A 340 -9.18 6.18 16.44
C LYS A 340 -10.52 6.01 17.17
N ASN A 341 -11.36 7.04 17.10
CA ASN A 341 -12.66 7.11 17.77
C ASN A 341 -13.79 7.25 16.74
N PRO A 342 -14.34 6.14 16.21
CA PRO A 342 -15.34 6.18 15.15
C PRO A 342 -16.66 6.89 15.53
N GLY A 343 -16.94 7.09 16.84
CA GLY A 343 -18.14 7.77 17.33
C GLY A 343 -18.06 9.30 17.47
N GLU A 344 -16.89 9.92 17.28
CA GLU A 344 -16.75 11.38 17.36
C GLU A 344 -17.25 12.03 16.07
N GLU A 345 -18.31 12.82 16.11
CA GLU A 345 -18.86 13.44 14.90
C GLU A 345 -17.90 14.51 14.34
N PHE A 346 -17.68 14.52 13.02
CA PHE A 346 -16.88 15.55 12.38
C PHE A 346 -17.72 16.79 12.13
N VAL A 347 -17.38 17.91 12.79
CA VAL A 347 -18.05 19.19 12.60
C VAL A 347 -17.40 19.95 11.45
N ILE A 348 -18.18 20.28 10.42
CA ILE A 348 -17.73 21.11 9.30
C ILE A 348 -17.48 22.54 9.83
N PRO A 349 -16.29 23.12 9.62
CA PRO A 349 -16.00 24.49 10.06
C PRO A 349 -16.91 25.51 9.37
N LYS A 350 -17.15 26.64 10.04
CA LYS A 350 -17.91 27.77 9.47
C LYS A 350 -17.28 28.22 8.15
N LYS A 351 -18.11 28.35 7.12
CA LYS A 351 -17.71 28.79 5.78
C LYS A 351 -18.15 30.24 5.53
N ASP A 352 -17.26 31.06 5.01
CA ASP A 352 -17.50 32.47 4.64
C ASP A 352 -17.15 32.77 3.17
N LYS A 353 -16.44 31.86 2.51
CA LYS A 353 -16.02 31.97 1.10
C LYS A 353 -16.48 30.75 0.32
N LEU A 354 -16.83 30.94 -0.94
CA LEU A 354 -17.30 29.86 -1.79
C LEU A 354 -16.14 29.02 -2.32
N VAL A 355 -15.24 29.63 -3.10
CA VAL A 355 -14.07 28.97 -3.70
C VAL A 355 -12.82 29.77 -3.36
N CYS A 356 -11.77 29.09 -2.89
CA CYS A 356 -10.48 29.71 -2.63
C CYS A 356 -9.36 29.06 -3.43
N TRP A 357 -8.33 29.84 -3.74
CA TRP A 357 -7.11 29.33 -4.35
C TRP A 357 -5.88 30.08 -3.83
N ILE A 358 -4.98 29.35 -3.15
CA ILE A 358 -3.68 29.88 -2.74
C ILE A 358 -2.65 29.41 -3.78
N VAL A 359 -2.10 30.34 -4.56
CA VAL A 359 -1.17 30.02 -5.65
C VAL A 359 -0.03 31.03 -5.75
N SER A 360 1.20 30.50 -5.73
CA SER A 360 2.42 31.31 -5.83
C SER A 360 3.20 31.09 -7.13
N ASN A 361 3.06 29.94 -7.77
CA ASN A 361 3.71 29.64 -9.04
C ASN A 361 2.71 29.76 -10.21
N ASN A 362 2.96 30.68 -11.13
CA ASN A 362 2.18 30.85 -12.35
C ASN A 362 3.05 30.77 -13.62
N ASN A 363 4.32 30.36 -13.48
CA ASN A 363 5.26 30.34 -14.59
C ASN A 363 4.88 29.22 -15.58
N PRO A 364 4.45 29.55 -16.82
CA PRO A 364 4.05 28.54 -17.80
C PRO A 364 5.14 27.49 -18.10
N GLY A 365 6.42 27.86 -17.95
CA GLY A 365 7.56 26.95 -18.12
C GLY A 365 7.69 25.86 -17.04
N THR A 366 6.86 25.90 -15.99
CA THR A 366 6.84 24.90 -14.89
C THR A 366 5.64 23.94 -14.98
N GLY A 367 5.01 23.84 -16.15
CA GLY A 367 3.84 22.98 -16.37
C GLY A 367 2.50 23.62 -15.96
N THR A 368 2.50 24.81 -15.34
CA THR A 368 1.29 25.45 -14.79
C THR A 368 0.35 26.00 -15.86
N GLY A 369 0.72 25.95 -17.14
CA GLY A 369 -0.09 26.46 -18.24
C GLY A 369 -1.48 25.82 -18.32
N VAL A 370 -1.59 24.51 -18.05
CA VAL A 370 -2.88 23.79 -18.08
C VAL A 370 -3.82 24.31 -17.00
N ARG A 371 -3.37 24.35 -15.74
CA ARG A 371 -4.19 24.84 -14.63
C ARG A 371 -4.56 26.32 -14.78
N TYR A 372 -3.64 27.14 -15.31
CA TYR A 372 -3.91 28.56 -15.50
C TYR A 372 -4.95 28.78 -16.60
N LYS A 373 -4.86 28.07 -17.73
CA LYS A 373 -5.89 28.11 -18.78
C LYS A 373 -7.26 27.68 -18.26
N PHE A 374 -7.32 26.58 -17.51
CA PHE A 374 -8.58 26.14 -16.89
C PHE A 374 -9.13 27.19 -15.94
N TYR A 375 -8.29 27.75 -15.07
CA TYR A 375 -8.67 28.80 -14.13
C TYR A 375 -9.24 30.04 -14.83
N GLN A 376 -8.62 30.51 -15.91
CA GLN A 376 -9.08 31.67 -16.68
C GLN A 376 -10.48 31.49 -17.25
N GLU A 377 -10.83 30.28 -17.70
CA GLU A 377 -12.20 29.98 -18.12
C GLU A 377 -13.13 29.85 -16.91
N PHE A 378 -12.68 29.19 -15.85
CA PHE A 378 -13.48 28.94 -14.65
C PHE A 378 -13.95 30.23 -13.95
N ILE A 379 -13.08 31.23 -13.79
CA ILE A 379 -13.42 32.49 -13.10
C ILE A 379 -14.45 33.35 -13.82
N LYS A 380 -14.74 33.08 -15.10
CA LYS A 380 -15.82 33.76 -15.83
C LYS A 380 -17.21 33.38 -15.30
N HIS A 381 -17.30 32.24 -14.60
CA HIS A 381 -18.57 31.63 -14.20
C HIS A 381 -18.76 31.57 -12.68
N ILE A 382 -17.71 31.78 -11.88
CA ILE A 382 -17.77 31.70 -10.43
C ILE A 382 -16.70 32.59 -9.78
N LYS A 383 -17.05 33.22 -8.65
CA LYS A 383 -16.11 34.02 -7.86
C LYS A 383 -15.11 33.09 -7.16
N VAL A 384 -13.81 33.38 -7.34
CA VAL A 384 -12.71 32.69 -6.64
C VAL A 384 -11.92 33.71 -5.82
N ASP A 385 -11.79 33.45 -4.53
CA ASP A 385 -10.93 34.21 -3.63
C ASP A 385 -9.48 33.75 -3.78
N LEU A 386 -8.68 34.58 -4.44
CA LEU A 386 -7.30 34.30 -4.80
C LEU A 386 -6.32 34.86 -3.75
N PHE A 387 -5.35 34.04 -3.36
CA PHE A 387 -4.28 34.35 -2.41
C PHE A 387 -2.91 33.94 -2.96
N GLY A 388 -1.84 34.52 -2.41
CA GLY A 388 -0.46 34.27 -2.82
C GLY A 388 0.02 35.22 -3.93
N LYS A 389 1.19 34.89 -4.50
CA LYS A 389 1.94 35.79 -5.42
C LYS A 389 1.11 36.30 -6.59
N LEU A 390 0.20 35.48 -7.14
CA LEU A 390 -0.64 35.85 -8.28
C LEU A 390 -1.63 36.99 -7.95
N SER A 391 -2.05 37.09 -6.69
CA SER A 391 -3.03 38.10 -6.24
C SER A 391 -2.39 39.30 -5.54
N GLY A 392 -1.12 39.21 -5.16
CA GLY A 392 -0.48 40.14 -4.22
C GLY A 392 -0.97 40.00 -2.75
N LYS A 393 -1.99 39.17 -2.47
CA LYS A 393 -2.53 38.92 -1.13
C LYS A 393 -1.80 37.76 -0.47
N PHE A 394 -0.66 38.05 0.13
CA PHE A 394 0.13 37.05 0.87
C PHE A 394 -0.54 36.75 2.21
N LEU A 395 -0.65 35.46 2.54
CA LEU A 395 -1.13 35.00 3.84
C LEU A 395 0.06 34.86 4.80
N LYS A 396 -0.17 35.16 6.08
CA LYS A 396 0.76 34.72 7.12
C LYS A 396 0.68 33.20 7.26
N HIS A 397 1.75 32.58 7.76
CA HIS A 397 1.79 31.13 7.96
C HIS A 397 0.68 30.63 8.89
N GLU A 398 0.38 31.37 9.95
CA GLU A 398 -0.70 31.08 10.90
C GLU A 398 -2.10 31.12 10.26
N ASP A 399 -2.28 31.93 9.21
CA ASP A 399 -3.57 32.14 8.55
C ASP A 399 -3.84 31.13 7.42
N TYR A 400 -2.87 30.30 7.05
CA TYR A 400 -2.99 29.41 5.90
C TYR A 400 -4.17 28.44 6.05
N TYR A 401 -4.21 27.71 7.16
CA TYR A 401 -5.25 26.71 7.40
C TYR A 401 -6.60 27.34 7.74
N SER A 402 -6.62 28.42 8.51
CA SER A 402 -7.86 29.13 8.82
C SER A 402 -8.49 29.70 7.54
N THR A 403 -7.69 30.20 6.60
CA THR A 403 -8.19 30.65 5.29
C THR A 403 -8.77 29.50 4.49
N ILE A 404 -8.08 28.36 4.38
CA ILE A 404 -8.62 27.20 3.63
C ILE A 404 -9.90 26.69 4.30
N ALA A 405 -9.93 26.59 5.62
CA ALA A 405 -11.06 26.13 6.41
C ALA A 405 -12.30 27.03 6.24
N SER A 406 -12.10 28.32 5.95
CA SER A 406 -13.18 29.28 5.75
C SER A 406 -13.88 29.12 4.39
N CYS A 407 -13.30 28.35 3.46
CA CYS A 407 -13.84 28.16 2.11
C CYS A 407 -14.66 26.86 2.00
N LYS A 408 -15.76 26.85 1.24
CA LYS A 408 -16.51 25.61 0.94
C LYS A 408 -15.69 24.70 0.03
N PHE A 409 -15.09 25.29 -1.02
CA PHE A 409 -14.28 24.61 -2.02
C PHE A 409 -12.88 25.21 -2.11
N TYR A 410 -11.88 24.38 -2.39
CA TYR A 410 -10.50 24.80 -2.57
C TYR A 410 -9.93 24.26 -3.89
N LEU A 411 -9.31 25.11 -4.71
CA LEU A 411 -8.70 24.69 -5.97
C LEU A 411 -7.36 23.97 -5.72
N SER A 412 -7.41 22.65 -5.63
CA SER A 412 -6.27 21.74 -5.45
C SER A 412 -5.60 21.39 -6.78
N PHE A 413 -5.16 22.41 -7.52
CA PHE A 413 -4.60 22.22 -8.87
C PHE A 413 -3.10 21.95 -8.84
N GLU A 414 -2.70 20.77 -9.27
CA GLU A 414 -1.30 20.39 -9.40
C GLU A 414 -0.57 21.21 -10.45
N ASN A 415 0.75 21.37 -10.28
CA ASN A 415 1.58 22.12 -11.23
C ASN A 415 1.79 21.37 -12.55
N SER A 416 1.46 20.08 -12.62
CA SER A 416 1.58 19.23 -13.80
C SER A 416 0.70 17.98 -13.66
N ILE A 417 0.49 17.26 -14.77
CA ILE A 417 -0.34 16.05 -14.82
C ILE A 417 0.56 14.83 -14.99
N HIS A 418 0.80 14.09 -13.91
CA HIS A 418 1.59 12.87 -13.90
C HIS A 418 0.96 11.80 -13.01
N ARG A 419 1.14 10.53 -13.38
CA ARG A 419 0.59 9.39 -12.64
C ARG A 419 1.13 9.35 -11.21
N ASP A 420 0.21 9.23 -10.26
CA ASP A 420 0.36 9.22 -8.80
C ASP A 420 0.76 10.56 -8.17
N TYR A 421 0.95 11.62 -8.98
CA TYR A 421 1.40 12.94 -8.53
C TYR A 421 0.25 13.72 -7.88
N ILE A 422 0.12 13.53 -6.57
CA ILE A 422 -0.89 14.15 -5.71
C ILE A 422 -0.16 14.68 -4.48
N THR A 423 -0.28 15.97 -4.22
CA THR A 423 0.56 16.70 -3.28
C THR A 423 -0.23 17.22 -2.07
N GLU A 424 0.39 18.10 -1.28
CA GLU A 424 -0.22 18.78 -0.13
C GLU A 424 -1.49 19.56 -0.52
N LYS A 425 -1.61 19.93 -1.80
CA LYS A 425 -2.75 20.68 -2.34
C LYS A 425 -4.08 19.96 -2.16
N LEU A 426 -4.09 18.63 -2.18
CA LEU A 426 -5.27 17.84 -1.84
C LEU A 426 -5.37 17.61 -0.33
N ASN A 427 -4.28 17.21 0.33
CA ASN A 427 -4.33 16.85 1.75
C ASN A 427 -4.68 18.04 2.68
N GLY A 428 -4.19 19.24 2.38
CA GLY A 428 -4.46 20.45 3.16
C GLY A 428 -5.95 20.78 3.34
N PRO A 429 -6.75 20.96 2.27
CA PRO A 429 -8.19 21.18 2.41
C PRO A 429 -8.90 19.98 3.04
N LEU A 430 -8.46 18.75 2.71
CA LEU A 430 -9.01 17.56 3.36
C LEU A 430 -8.81 17.59 4.86
N SER A 431 -7.68 18.05 5.40
CA SER A 431 -7.42 18.07 6.84
C SER A 431 -8.26 19.11 7.59
N VAL A 432 -8.59 20.23 6.97
CA VAL A 432 -9.33 21.34 7.60
C VAL A 432 -10.80 21.45 7.20
N GLY A 433 -11.36 20.38 6.62
CA GLY A 433 -12.80 20.30 6.38
C GLY A 433 -13.28 21.14 5.19
N THR A 434 -12.48 21.24 4.14
CA THR A 434 -12.82 21.93 2.89
C THR A 434 -12.79 20.95 1.73
N VAL A 435 -13.75 21.04 0.80
CA VAL A 435 -13.85 20.09 -0.32
C VAL A 435 -12.84 20.50 -1.42
N PRO A 436 -11.83 19.67 -1.73
CA PRO A 436 -10.89 19.97 -2.80
C PRO A 436 -11.53 19.77 -4.19
N VAL A 437 -11.29 20.74 -5.07
CA VAL A 437 -11.54 20.66 -6.51
C VAL A 437 -10.21 20.41 -7.20
N VAL A 438 -10.03 19.22 -7.78
CA VAL A 438 -8.71 18.71 -8.18
C VAL A 438 -8.50 18.78 -9.69
N LEU A 439 -7.27 19.13 -10.06
CA LEU A 439 -6.76 19.06 -11.43
C LEU A 439 -5.33 18.50 -11.35
N GLY A 440 -5.13 17.29 -11.87
CA GLY A 440 -3.86 16.58 -11.82
C GLY A 440 -3.97 15.26 -12.60
N PRO A 441 -3.55 14.10 -12.05
CA PRO A 441 -3.76 12.80 -12.71
C PRO A 441 -5.24 12.50 -12.95
N PRO A 442 -5.59 11.48 -13.78
CA PRO A 442 -6.99 11.12 -14.00
C PRO A 442 -7.73 10.78 -12.69
N ARG A 443 -9.05 11.04 -12.63
CA ARG A 443 -9.93 10.75 -11.48
C ARG A 443 -9.65 9.39 -10.82
N LYS A 444 -9.65 8.32 -11.61
CA LYS A 444 -9.40 6.95 -11.15
C LYS A 444 -8.07 6.79 -10.39
N ASN A 445 -7.05 7.58 -10.73
CA ASN A 445 -5.78 7.56 -10.03
C ASN A 445 -5.81 8.30 -8.70
N TYR A 446 -6.68 9.30 -8.51
CA TYR A 446 -6.98 9.81 -7.17
C TYR A 446 -7.71 8.77 -6.31
N GLU A 447 -8.67 8.04 -6.90
CA GLU A 447 -9.45 6.98 -6.23
C GLU A 447 -8.60 5.79 -5.76
N ASP A 448 -7.40 5.60 -6.32
CA ASP A 448 -6.44 4.60 -5.82
C ASP A 448 -5.91 4.95 -4.41
N PHE A 449 -6.14 6.17 -3.93
CA PHE A 449 -5.55 6.71 -2.70
C PHE A 449 -6.54 7.44 -1.78
N PHE A 450 -7.60 8.01 -2.33
CA PHE A 450 -8.60 8.79 -1.61
C PHE A 450 -10.01 8.30 -1.95
N PRO A 451 -10.97 8.37 -1.00
CA PRO A 451 -12.38 8.10 -1.27
C PRO A 451 -12.88 8.96 -2.43
N SER A 452 -13.68 8.38 -3.33
CA SER A 452 -14.19 9.04 -4.53
C SER A 452 -15.12 10.23 -4.23
N ASP A 453 -15.69 10.25 -3.03
CA ASP A 453 -16.54 11.29 -2.47
C ASP A 453 -15.76 12.31 -1.62
N ALA A 454 -14.43 12.20 -1.50
CA ALA A 454 -13.63 13.18 -0.77
C ALA A 454 -13.23 14.41 -1.61
N PHE A 455 -13.41 14.37 -2.93
CA PHE A 455 -12.96 15.42 -3.85
C PHE A 455 -13.86 15.55 -5.07
N ILE A 456 -13.80 16.70 -5.73
CA ILE A 456 -14.47 16.98 -7.01
C ILE A 456 -13.40 17.04 -8.09
N HIS A 457 -13.51 16.24 -9.14
CA HIS A 457 -12.51 16.22 -10.20
C HIS A 457 -12.96 17.09 -11.38
N VAL A 458 -12.09 17.95 -11.92
CA VAL A 458 -12.46 18.85 -13.04
C VAL A 458 -13.00 18.09 -14.26
N ASN A 459 -12.44 16.91 -14.54
CA ASN A 459 -12.88 16.03 -15.65
C ASN A 459 -14.20 15.29 -15.38
N ASP A 460 -14.85 15.46 -14.24
CA ASP A 460 -16.23 14.99 -14.04
C ASP A 460 -17.24 15.83 -14.86
N PHE A 461 -16.78 16.98 -15.36
CA PHE A 461 -17.58 17.97 -16.06
C PHE A 461 -17.05 18.18 -17.49
N PRO A 462 -17.94 18.48 -18.45
CA PRO A 462 -17.52 18.72 -19.83
C PRO A 462 -16.69 20.00 -20.00
N ASN A 463 -16.86 20.99 -19.11
CA ASN A 463 -16.16 22.27 -19.16
C ASN A 463 -16.20 23.00 -17.80
N ALA A 464 -15.49 24.12 -17.72
CA ALA A 464 -15.36 24.93 -16.51
C ALA A 464 -16.70 25.58 -16.08
N GLU A 465 -17.58 25.94 -17.02
CA GLU A 465 -18.91 26.46 -16.73
C GLU A 465 -19.79 25.42 -16.01
N ALA A 466 -19.79 24.18 -16.49
CA ALA A 466 -20.54 23.08 -15.89
C ALA A 466 -20.06 22.78 -14.46
N LEU A 467 -18.75 22.78 -14.24
CA LEU A 467 -18.18 22.67 -12.88
C LEU A 467 -18.62 23.86 -12.00
N ALA A 468 -18.52 25.09 -12.49
CA ALA A 468 -18.94 26.28 -11.75
C ALA A 468 -20.42 26.23 -11.35
N LYS A 469 -21.31 25.85 -12.28
CA LYS A 469 -22.74 25.63 -12.01
C LYS A 469 -22.96 24.56 -10.93
N TYR A 470 -22.21 23.46 -11.00
CA TYR A 470 -22.29 22.40 -9.99
C TYR A 470 -21.88 22.88 -8.59
N LEU A 471 -20.79 23.64 -8.46
CA LEU A 471 -20.37 24.20 -7.18
C LEU A 471 -21.38 25.22 -6.63
N LEU A 472 -21.96 26.06 -7.48
CA LEU A 472 -23.03 27.00 -7.11
C LEU A 472 -24.33 26.29 -6.70
N GLN A 473 -24.60 25.11 -7.26
CA GLN A 473 -25.73 24.28 -6.84
C GLN A 473 -25.46 23.63 -5.48
N LEU A 474 -24.26 23.06 -5.29
CA LEU A 474 -23.85 22.50 -4.00
C LEU A 474 -23.83 23.53 -2.87
N ASP A 475 -23.52 24.79 -3.18
CA ASP A 475 -23.58 25.88 -2.18
C ASP A 475 -24.99 26.06 -1.59
N LYS A 476 -26.03 25.74 -2.37
CA LYS A 476 -27.45 25.86 -1.97
C LYS A 476 -28.02 24.56 -1.40
N ASP A 477 -27.34 23.44 -1.58
CA ASP A 477 -27.77 22.12 -1.13
C ASP A 477 -26.81 21.58 -0.06
N GLU A 478 -27.12 21.93 1.19
CA GLU A 478 -26.33 21.50 2.34
C GLU A 478 -26.26 19.98 2.43
N ALA A 479 -27.35 19.25 2.17
CA ALA A 479 -27.35 17.78 2.25
C ALA A 479 -26.40 17.16 1.22
N ALA A 480 -26.37 17.66 -0.01
CA ALA A 480 -25.43 17.22 -1.03
C ALA A 480 -23.98 17.61 -0.70
N TYR A 481 -23.76 18.81 -0.14
CA TYR A 481 -22.44 19.25 0.32
C TYR A 481 -21.89 18.36 1.44
N HIS A 482 -22.73 18.00 2.42
CA HIS A 482 -22.34 17.15 3.55
C HIS A 482 -21.91 15.74 3.12
N LYS A 483 -22.39 15.23 1.96
CA LYS A 483 -21.95 13.92 1.43
C LYS A 483 -20.44 13.86 1.19
N TYR A 484 -19.79 14.98 0.87
CA TYR A 484 -18.35 15.05 0.66
C TYR A 484 -17.50 14.84 1.93
N PHE A 485 -18.15 14.72 3.09
CA PHE A 485 -17.50 14.49 4.38
C PHE A 485 -17.83 13.12 4.97
N GLN A 486 -18.61 12.25 4.31
CA GLN A 486 -18.99 10.94 4.85
C GLN A 486 -17.78 10.05 5.19
N TRP A 487 -16.72 10.14 4.39
CA TRP A 487 -15.46 9.44 4.66
C TRP A 487 -14.83 9.80 6.03
N ARG A 488 -15.14 10.97 6.60
CA ARG A 488 -14.69 11.41 7.94
C ARG A 488 -15.25 10.57 9.09
N ASN A 489 -16.24 9.73 8.83
CA ASN A 489 -16.74 8.76 9.80
C ASN A 489 -15.69 7.68 10.11
N TYR A 490 -14.83 7.36 9.14
CA TYR A 490 -13.88 6.25 9.23
C TYR A 490 -12.42 6.69 9.15
N LEU A 491 -12.16 7.81 8.49
CA LEU A 491 -10.83 8.27 8.17
C LEU A 491 -10.60 9.71 8.64
N THR A 492 -9.34 10.05 8.89
CA THR A 492 -8.90 11.41 9.19
C THR A 492 -7.72 11.81 8.32
N ALA A 493 -7.68 13.10 7.96
CA ALA A 493 -6.56 13.71 7.26
C ALA A 493 -5.81 14.61 8.23
N GLU A 494 -4.49 14.51 8.26
CA GLU A 494 -3.65 15.36 9.10
C GLU A 494 -3.11 16.55 8.32
N PRO A 495 -3.07 17.75 8.92
CA PRO A 495 -2.47 18.91 8.28
C PRO A 495 -0.99 18.64 8.00
N HIS A 496 -0.54 19.06 6.82
CA HIS A 496 0.89 19.11 6.54
C HIS A 496 1.54 20.25 7.34
N LEU A 497 2.80 20.08 7.75
CA LEU A 497 3.51 21.13 8.48
C LEU A 497 3.82 22.30 7.53
N LEU A 498 3.49 23.51 7.96
CA LEU A 498 3.58 24.73 7.14
C LEU A 498 4.96 25.40 7.15
N SER A 499 5.85 25.00 8.06
CA SER A 499 7.21 25.54 8.09
C SER A 499 8.01 25.06 6.87
N THR A 500 8.29 26.01 5.97
CA THR A 500 9.05 25.87 4.71
C THR A 500 8.53 24.75 3.80
N GLN A 501 7.52 25.13 3.02
CA GLN A 501 6.62 24.39 2.09
C GLN A 501 7.15 23.17 1.29
N GLU A 502 8.44 22.85 1.29
CA GLU A 502 9.00 21.66 0.64
C GLU A 502 9.97 20.90 1.55
N GLY A 503 10.73 21.59 2.40
CA GLY A 503 11.76 21.00 3.26
C GLY A 503 11.25 19.92 4.21
N LEU A 504 10.02 20.06 4.70
CA LEU A 504 9.43 19.14 5.67
C LEU A 504 8.81 17.90 5.04
N PHE A 505 8.32 17.98 3.80
CA PHE A 505 7.96 16.79 3.02
C PHE A 505 9.22 16.02 2.63
N HIS A 506 10.31 16.72 2.31
CA HIS A 506 11.62 16.10 2.10
C HIS A 506 12.19 15.48 3.40
N MET A 507 12.01 16.12 4.56
CA MET A 507 12.33 15.57 5.88
C MET A 507 11.52 14.29 6.12
N LEU A 508 10.19 14.33 5.96
CA LEU A 508 9.32 13.17 6.09
C LEU A 508 9.75 12.05 5.15
N ALA A 509 10.15 12.39 3.93
CA ALA A 509 10.66 11.43 2.95
C ALA A 509 11.97 10.79 3.40
N VAL A 510 12.93 11.60 3.85
CA VAL A 510 14.22 11.17 4.43
C VAL A 510 13.97 10.29 5.65
N CYS A 511 13.10 10.69 6.57
CA CYS A 511 12.76 9.91 7.76
C CYS A 511 12.04 8.61 7.37
N GLN A 512 11.05 8.61 6.47
CA GLN A 512 10.38 7.40 5.99
C GLN A 512 11.34 6.39 5.33
N SER A 513 12.39 6.87 4.67
CA SER A 513 13.43 6.00 4.13
C SER A 513 14.16 5.18 5.21
N LEU A 514 14.27 5.73 6.43
CA LEU A 514 14.92 5.07 7.56
C LEU A 514 14.17 3.81 7.99
N ILE A 515 12.84 3.78 7.86
CA ILE A 515 12.00 2.62 8.23
C ILE A 515 12.36 1.38 7.41
N ILE A 516 12.93 1.55 6.22
CA ILE A 516 13.28 0.43 5.33
C ILE A 516 14.63 -0.19 5.73
N PHE A 517 15.51 0.57 6.37
CA PHE A 517 16.83 0.08 6.77
C PHE A 517 16.85 -0.49 8.18
N SER A 518 15.86 -0.15 9.01
CA SER A 518 15.84 -0.42 10.44
C SER A 518 15.60 -1.85 10.89
N GLY A 519 15.02 -2.71 10.05
CA GLY A 519 14.82 -4.14 10.37
C GLY A 519 14.07 -4.47 11.67
N ASN A 520 13.45 -3.49 12.35
CA ASN A 520 12.77 -3.69 13.62
C ASN A 520 11.28 -3.35 13.54
N HIS A 521 10.53 -4.39 13.86
CA HIS A 521 9.12 -4.45 14.17
C HIS A 521 8.72 -3.47 15.28
N SER A 522 7.61 -2.77 15.07
CA SER A 522 6.76 -2.20 16.11
C SER A 522 5.31 -2.46 15.74
#